data_AF-A0A7S4DD55-F1
#
_entry.id   AF-A0A7S4DD55-F1
#
_cell.length_a   1.000
_cell.length_b   1.000
_cell.length_c   1.000
_cell.angle_alpha   90.00
_cell.angle_beta   90.00
_cell.angle_gamma   90.00
#
_symmetry.space_group_name_H-M   'P 1'
#
loop_
_entity.id
_entity.type
_entity.pdbx_description
1 polymer ?
#
loop_
_entity_poly.entity_id
_entity_poly.type
_entity_poly.pdbx_seq_one_letter_code
_entity_poly.pdbx_strand_id
1 'polypeptide(L)'
;TIWFMVILLRRMHRSNNYWFLSFSVMLSSICGCLGFVLPNNNELDQDLPRFGLGTAALGRPGYINLDRDETVGTSNVRSVEYMRELTESMMDYVFELNKNGEMPLWFDCARSYGKSEEFVGDFLRKRGIKPKDVYVSSKWGYEYVADWNVALADGEPHEVKDHSIGMFLKQVEETVARLGEYVRLYQIHSATFESGVLTNADVLDALARCRRERGWRIGLSVSGPNQDAVIRAALAVETADGARLFDSVQCTFNLLEQKAGPALLEAHRAGVDVIVKEGLANGRALRSLTLAAVCAREPALRELG
;
A
#
# COMPACT_ATOMS: atom_id res chain seq x y z
N THR A 1 -6.42 -8.81 14.12
CA THR A 1 -5.45 -7.76 14.48
C THR A 1 -4.40 -8.23 15.47
N ILE A 2 -4.76 -8.83 16.63
CA ILE A 2 -3.80 -9.42 17.58
C ILE A 2 -3.01 -10.58 16.93
N TRP A 3 -3.71 -11.52 16.27
CA TRP A 3 -3.16 -12.62 15.46
C TRP A 3 -1.99 -12.22 14.53
N PHE A 4 -2.08 -11.04 13.92
CA PHE A 4 -1.13 -10.53 12.93
C PHE A 4 0.19 -10.06 13.55
N MET A 5 0.12 -9.36 14.68
CA MET A 5 1.29 -8.89 15.41
C MET A 5 2.06 -10.09 16.01
N VAL A 6 1.37 -11.19 16.33
CA VAL A 6 1.98 -12.42 16.88
C VAL A 6 2.74 -13.25 15.83
N ILE A 7 2.24 -13.38 14.59
CA ILE A 7 2.97 -14.10 13.52
C ILE A 7 4.28 -13.35 13.21
N LEU A 8 4.18 -12.02 13.10
CA LEU A 8 5.35 -11.15 12.92
C LEU A 8 6.32 -11.29 14.11
N LEU A 9 5.84 -11.20 15.36
CA LEU A 9 6.66 -11.32 16.58
C LEU A 9 7.27 -12.71 16.81
N ARG A 10 6.54 -13.80 16.50
CA ARG A 10 7.07 -15.18 16.63
C ARG A 10 8.10 -15.52 15.55
N ARG A 11 7.92 -15.01 14.32
CA ARG A 11 8.93 -15.17 13.26
C ARG A 11 10.17 -14.31 13.53
N MET A 12 10.00 -13.10 14.09
CA MET A 12 11.10 -12.26 14.60
C MET A 12 11.92 -12.93 15.72
N HIS A 13 11.33 -13.84 16.53
CA HIS A 13 12.04 -14.51 17.63
C HIS A 13 12.84 -15.76 17.19
N ARG A 14 12.49 -16.43 16.08
CA ARG A 14 13.17 -17.69 15.65
C ARG A 14 14.50 -17.47 14.92
N SER A 15 14.75 -16.28 14.37
CA SER A 15 15.98 -15.93 13.66
C SER A 15 17.01 -15.32 14.61
N ASN A 16 17.86 -16.15 15.20
CA ASN A 16 18.87 -15.78 16.22
C ASN A 16 20.07 -14.96 15.65
N ASN A 17 19.83 -14.04 14.72
CA ASN A 17 20.87 -13.31 13.98
C ASN A 17 20.85 -11.80 14.30
N TYR A 18 22.02 -11.24 14.61
CA TYR A 18 22.25 -9.82 14.91
C TYR A 18 21.84 -8.84 13.80
N TRP A 19 21.57 -9.33 12.57
CA TRP A 19 21.08 -8.56 11.43
C TRP A 19 19.58 -8.18 11.53
N PHE A 20 18.83 -8.79 12.44
CA PHE A 20 17.37 -8.63 12.56
C PHE A 20 16.93 -7.39 13.36
N LEU A 21 17.80 -6.85 14.23
CA LEU A 21 17.52 -5.61 14.96
C LEU A 21 17.37 -4.44 13.97
N SER A 22 18.19 -4.44 12.91
CA SER A 22 18.08 -3.51 11.79
C SER A 22 16.76 -3.66 11.03
N PHE A 23 16.25 -4.89 10.83
CA PHE A 23 15.00 -5.19 10.13
C PHE A 23 13.74 -4.83 10.93
N SER A 24 13.75 -5.01 12.26
CA SER A 24 12.62 -4.65 13.14
C SER A 24 12.49 -3.13 13.31
N VAL A 25 13.62 -2.42 13.39
CA VAL A 25 13.67 -0.95 13.31
C VAL A 25 13.21 -0.46 11.94
N MET A 26 13.65 -1.12 10.85
CA MET A 26 13.16 -0.87 9.48
C MET A 26 11.66 -1.05 9.33
N LEU A 27 11.11 -2.16 9.83
CA LEU A 27 9.68 -2.43 9.76
C LEU A 27 8.90 -1.36 10.51
N SER A 28 9.33 -0.93 11.70
CA SER A 28 8.62 0.09 12.48
C SER A 28 8.44 1.41 11.72
N SER A 29 9.38 1.77 10.85
CA SER A 29 9.40 2.99 10.02
C SER A 29 9.04 2.73 8.54
N ILE A 30 8.71 1.49 8.19
CA ILE A 30 8.08 1.06 6.93
C ILE A 30 6.62 0.66 7.19
N CYS A 31 6.14 0.63 8.44
CA CYS A 31 4.80 0.19 8.86
C CYS A 31 3.60 0.88 8.16
N GLY A 32 3.78 2.05 7.56
CA GLY A 32 2.78 2.67 6.68
C GLY A 32 2.57 1.93 5.35
N CYS A 33 3.43 0.95 5.06
CA CYS A 33 3.58 0.29 3.77
C CYS A 33 3.12 -1.17 3.75
N LEU A 34 2.78 -1.82 4.87
CA LEU A 34 2.30 -3.20 4.80
C LEU A 34 0.81 -3.23 4.47
N GLY A 35 0.49 -3.65 3.24
CA GLY A 35 -0.86 -3.95 2.76
C GLY A 35 -1.28 -5.38 3.14
N PHE A 36 -2.48 -5.58 3.67
CA PHE A 36 -3.01 -6.92 4.00
C PHE A 36 -4.29 -7.21 3.28
N VAL A 37 -4.46 -8.45 2.78
CA VAL A 37 -5.67 -8.89 2.08
C VAL A 37 -6.46 -9.88 2.91
N LEU A 38 -7.76 -9.63 3.07
CA LEU A 38 -8.68 -10.64 3.59
C LEU A 38 -8.96 -11.69 2.49
N PRO A 39 -8.80 -12.99 2.77
CA PRO A 39 -8.85 -14.03 1.75
C PRO A 39 -10.22 -14.16 1.10
N ASN A 40 -10.33 -13.96 -0.21
CA ASN A 40 -11.50 -14.31 -1.01
C ASN A 40 -11.35 -15.71 -1.63
N ASN A 41 -12.46 -16.43 -1.79
CA ASN A 41 -12.50 -17.78 -2.37
C ASN A 41 -12.76 -17.77 -3.90
N ASN A 42 -12.42 -16.71 -4.63
CA ASN A 42 -12.74 -16.63 -6.06
C ASN A 42 -11.60 -17.14 -6.93
N GLU A 43 -11.86 -18.22 -7.67
CA GLU A 43 -10.93 -18.89 -8.61
C GLU A 43 -10.69 -18.11 -9.92
N LEU A 44 -10.55 -16.79 -9.88
CA LEU A 44 -10.13 -16.00 -11.05
C LEU A 44 -8.67 -15.56 -10.91
N ASP A 45 -7.94 -15.74 -12.00
CA ASP A 45 -6.50 -15.59 -12.18
C ASP A 45 -5.83 -14.49 -11.32
N GLN A 46 -4.87 -14.93 -10.48
CA GLN A 46 -3.98 -14.17 -9.59
C GLN A 46 -4.64 -13.23 -8.55
N ASP A 47 -5.15 -13.85 -7.49
CA ASP A 47 -5.60 -13.18 -6.26
C ASP A 47 -4.57 -12.16 -5.73
N LEU A 48 -5.08 -11.06 -5.18
CA LEU A 48 -4.26 -10.06 -4.50
C LEU A 48 -3.49 -10.74 -3.34
N PRO A 49 -2.15 -10.67 -3.31
CA PRO A 49 -1.41 -11.44 -2.33
C PRO A 49 -1.62 -10.94 -0.90
N ARG A 50 -1.60 -11.86 0.08
CA ARG A 50 -1.93 -11.54 1.48
C ARG A 50 -1.06 -10.46 2.13
N PHE A 51 0.16 -10.26 1.64
CA PHE A 51 1.12 -9.28 2.15
C PHE A 51 1.83 -8.60 1.00
N GLY A 52 2.11 -7.30 1.15
CA GLY A 52 2.88 -6.54 0.16
C GLY A 52 3.80 -5.52 0.81
N LEU A 53 4.85 -5.15 0.07
CA LEU A 53 5.74 -4.06 0.39
C LEU A 53 5.22 -2.78 -0.27
N GLY A 54 4.66 -1.91 0.54
CA GLY A 54 4.40 -0.53 0.14
C GLY A 54 5.70 0.27 0.08
N THR A 55 5.69 1.31 -0.74
CA THR A 55 6.90 2.03 -1.09
C THR A 55 6.83 3.51 -0.71
N ALA A 56 5.84 3.91 0.09
CA ALA A 56 5.61 5.31 0.47
C ALA A 56 6.84 5.92 1.16
N ALA A 57 7.43 5.17 2.10
CA ALA A 57 8.64 5.56 2.82
C ALA A 57 9.94 5.37 2.02
N LEU A 58 9.88 4.69 0.87
CA LEU A 58 11.05 4.35 0.05
C LEU A 58 11.16 5.25 -1.20
N GLY A 59 10.03 5.65 -1.77
CA GLY A 59 9.97 6.38 -3.03
C GLY A 59 10.20 7.88 -2.91
N ARG A 60 10.17 8.48 -1.71
CA ARG A 60 10.42 9.91 -1.52
C ARG A 60 11.26 10.18 -0.26
N PRO A 61 12.06 11.25 -0.24
CA PRO A 61 12.95 11.51 0.88
C PRO A 61 12.14 11.97 2.09
N GLY A 62 11.17 12.89 1.94
CA GLY A 62 10.40 13.50 3.03
C GLY A 62 9.12 12.78 3.47
N TYR A 63 8.98 11.45 3.35
CA TYR A 63 7.77 10.77 3.84
C TYR A 63 7.66 10.89 5.38
N ILE A 64 6.52 11.33 5.88
CA ILE A 64 6.29 11.48 7.33
C ILE A 64 6.18 10.09 7.94
N ASN A 65 7.18 9.68 8.73
CA ASN A 65 7.10 8.51 9.59
C ASN A 65 7.92 8.70 10.87
N LEU A 66 7.60 7.93 11.91
CA LEU A 66 8.36 7.92 13.15
C LEU A 66 9.80 7.45 12.92
N ASP A 67 10.75 8.04 13.64
CA ASP A 67 12.19 7.70 13.67
C ASP A 67 12.83 7.48 12.28
N ARG A 68 12.33 8.21 11.27
CA ARG A 68 12.78 8.05 9.89
C ARG A 68 14.27 8.24 9.75
N ASP A 69 14.82 9.27 10.40
CA ASP A 69 16.24 9.60 10.33
C ASP A 69 17.12 8.49 10.93
N GLU A 70 16.63 7.76 11.93
CA GLU A 70 17.32 6.61 12.52
C GLU A 70 17.30 5.38 11.59
N THR A 71 16.31 5.30 10.69
CA THR A 71 16.06 4.12 9.87
C THR A 71 16.60 4.23 8.45
N VAL A 72 16.43 5.39 7.81
CA VAL A 72 16.81 5.65 6.42
C VAL A 72 17.80 6.82 6.29
N GLY A 73 18.41 7.20 7.41
CA GLY A 73 19.34 8.31 7.49
C GLY A 73 18.68 9.70 7.48
N THR A 74 19.45 10.68 7.91
CA THR A 74 19.08 12.10 7.93
C THR A 74 18.75 12.64 6.54
N SER A 75 18.11 13.81 6.44
CA SER A 75 17.65 14.37 5.15
C SER A 75 18.77 14.60 4.13
N ASN A 76 19.97 14.95 4.59
CA ASN A 76 21.14 15.20 3.74
C ASN A 76 21.73 13.95 3.06
N VAL A 77 21.43 12.73 3.54
CA VAL A 77 21.94 11.49 2.93
C VAL A 77 20.91 10.82 2.01
N ARG A 78 19.64 11.26 2.04
CA ARG A 78 18.54 10.70 1.25
C ARG A 78 18.55 11.22 -0.19
N SER A 79 19.66 11.04 -0.90
CA SER A 79 19.73 11.29 -2.36
C SER A 79 18.81 10.33 -3.13
N VAL A 80 18.56 10.62 -4.40
CA VAL A 80 17.80 9.73 -5.28
C VAL A 80 18.46 8.36 -5.39
N GLU A 81 19.78 8.34 -5.54
CA GLU A 81 20.59 7.13 -5.67
C GLU A 81 20.53 6.29 -4.40
N TYR A 82 20.72 6.91 -3.23
CA TYR A 82 20.64 6.22 -1.95
C TYR A 82 19.25 5.61 -1.73
N MET A 83 18.18 6.37 -1.97
CA MET A 83 16.81 5.85 -1.79
C MET A 83 16.48 4.77 -2.83
N ARG A 84 17.04 4.85 -4.04
CA ARG A 84 16.91 3.79 -5.04
C ARG A 84 17.58 2.51 -4.55
N GLU A 85 18.85 2.56 -4.15
CA GLU A 85 19.61 1.41 -3.63
C GLU A 85 18.92 0.79 -2.41
N LEU A 86 18.38 1.62 -1.52
CA LEU A 86 17.59 1.18 -0.39
C LEU A 86 16.31 0.45 -0.82
N THR A 87 15.60 1.00 -1.81
CA THR A 87 14.40 0.37 -2.37
C THR A 87 14.74 -0.97 -3.03
N GLU A 88 15.76 -1.02 -3.88
CA GLU A 88 16.23 -2.24 -4.55
C GLU A 88 16.65 -3.31 -3.53
N SER A 89 17.35 -2.92 -2.45
CA SER A 89 17.75 -3.83 -1.38
C SER A 89 16.55 -4.42 -0.62
N MET A 90 15.53 -3.61 -0.35
CA MET A 90 14.29 -4.09 0.26
C MET A 90 13.53 -5.03 -0.66
N MET A 91 13.47 -4.73 -1.96
CA MET A 91 12.86 -5.61 -2.96
C MET A 91 13.61 -6.93 -3.05
N ASP A 92 14.95 -6.93 -3.13
CA ASP A 92 15.77 -8.15 -3.11
C ASP A 92 15.44 -9.03 -1.88
N TYR A 93 15.28 -8.42 -0.71
CA TYR A 93 14.87 -9.15 0.49
C TYR A 93 13.47 -9.78 0.37
N VAL A 94 12.50 -9.07 -0.21
CA VAL A 94 11.17 -9.62 -0.52
C VAL A 94 11.26 -10.82 -1.46
N PHE A 95 12.14 -10.76 -2.47
CA PHE A 95 12.40 -11.88 -3.37
C PHE A 95 13.02 -13.09 -2.66
N GLU A 96 13.95 -12.89 -1.73
CA GLU A 96 14.51 -14.00 -0.94
C GLU A 96 13.45 -14.64 -0.03
N LEU A 97 12.61 -13.85 0.64
CA LEU A 97 11.49 -14.38 1.41
C LEU A 97 10.50 -15.16 0.53
N ASN A 98 10.27 -14.69 -0.70
CA ASN A 98 9.39 -15.38 -1.64
C ASN A 98 9.92 -16.76 -2.05
N LYS A 99 11.22 -16.90 -2.29
CA LYS A 99 11.86 -18.19 -2.63
C LYS A 99 11.62 -19.26 -1.56
N ASN A 100 11.52 -18.84 -0.29
CA ASN A 100 11.22 -19.73 0.83
C ASN A 100 9.71 -19.95 1.04
N GLY A 101 8.87 -19.39 0.18
CA GLY A 101 7.40 -19.39 0.33
C GLY A 101 6.90 -18.51 1.47
N GLU A 102 7.74 -17.63 2.02
CA GLU A 102 7.44 -16.86 3.23
C GLU A 102 6.66 -15.57 2.93
N MET A 103 6.86 -14.97 1.75
CA MET A 103 6.21 -13.73 1.35
C MET A 103 5.90 -13.68 -0.14
N PRO A 104 4.69 -13.28 -0.58
CA PRO A 104 4.40 -13.08 -1.98
C PRO A 104 5.02 -11.78 -2.53
N LEU A 105 5.25 -11.73 -3.84
CA LEU A 105 5.83 -10.58 -4.54
C LEU A 105 4.74 -9.54 -4.84
N TRP A 106 4.41 -8.70 -3.86
CA TRP A 106 3.52 -7.55 -4.07
C TRP A 106 4.20 -6.24 -3.70
N PHE A 107 4.21 -5.28 -4.63
CA PHE A 107 4.70 -3.91 -4.41
C PHE A 107 3.56 -2.89 -4.56
N ASP A 108 3.31 -2.09 -3.52
CA ASP A 108 2.24 -1.08 -3.49
C ASP A 108 2.80 0.36 -3.61
N CYS A 109 2.66 0.93 -4.80
CA CYS A 109 3.12 2.25 -5.18
C CYS A 109 2.01 3.32 -5.08
N ALA A 110 2.39 4.57 -5.36
CA ALA A 110 1.49 5.65 -5.75
C ALA A 110 2.29 6.71 -6.51
N ARG A 111 1.65 7.49 -7.38
CA ARG A 111 2.28 8.64 -8.07
C ARG A 111 2.83 9.67 -7.09
N SER A 112 2.18 9.85 -5.94
CA SER A 112 2.62 10.81 -4.93
C SER A 112 3.78 10.33 -4.05
N TYR A 113 4.17 9.05 -4.19
CA TYR A 113 5.32 8.48 -3.47
C TYR A 113 6.64 8.78 -4.20
N GLY A 114 6.81 10.01 -4.68
CA GLY A 114 7.99 10.47 -5.40
C GLY A 114 8.36 9.57 -6.59
N LYS A 115 9.52 8.92 -6.51
CA LYS A 115 10.09 8.03 -7.53
C LYS A 115 9.76 6.55 -7.32
N SER A 116 8.80 6.22 -6.46
CA SER A 116 8.39 4.84 -6.18
C SER A 116 8.17 3.98 -7.43
N GLU A 117 7.32 4.44 -8.37
CA GLU A 117 7.02 3.66 -9.57
C GLU A 117 8.23 3.48 -10.48
N GLU A 118 9.11 4.50 -10.53
CA GLU A 118 10.37 4.45 -11.27
C GLU A 118 11.30 3.39 -10.67
N PHE A 119 11.53 3.43 -9.36
CA PHE A 119 12.40 2.48 -8.68
C PHE A 119 11.91 1.04 -8.83
N VAL A 120 10.62 0.79 -8.60
CA VAL A 120 10.02 -0.54 -8.72
C VAL A 120 10.08 -1.04 -10.18
N GLY A 121 9.66 -0.21 -11.13
CA GLY A 121 9.64 -0.59 -12.54
C GLY A 121 11.04 -0.89 -13.09
N ASP A 122 12.02 -0.04 -12.75
CA ASP A 122 13.41 -0.21 -13.19
C ASP A 122 14.02 -1.49 -12.61
N PHE A 123 13.80 -1.75 -11.32
CA PHE A 123 14.27 -2.97 -10.67
C PHE A 123 13.71 -4.23 -11.34
N LEU A 124 12.39 -4.28 -11.55
CA LEU A 124 11.72 -5.45 -12.15
C LEU A 124 12.22 -5.72 -13.57
N ARG A 125 12.35 -4.67 -14.40
CA ARG A 125 12.92 -4.78 -15.75
C ARG A 125 14.38 -5.22 -15.75
N LYS A 126 15.21 -4.59 -14.92
CA LYS A 126 16.65 -4.90 -14.79
C LYS A 126 16.88 -6.36 -14.38
N ARG A 127 15.99 -6.93 -13.57
CA ARG A 127 16.03 -8.33 -13.12
C ARG A 127 15.33 -9.32 -14.06
N GLY A 128 14.69 -8.83 -15.13
CA GLY A 128 13.96 -9.68 -16.08
C GLY A 128 12.75 -10.39 -15.47
N ILE A 129 12.15 -9.82 -14.41
CA ILE A 129 10.95 -10.38 -13.77
C ILE A 129 9.79 -10.27 -14.74
N LYS A 130 9.03 -11.33 -14.96
CA LYS A 130 7.88 -11.25 -15.86
C LYS A 130 6.71 -10.60 -15.14
N PRO A 131 5.90 -9.77 -15.81
CA PRO A 131 4.72 -9.16 -15.18
C PRO A 131 3.79 -10.15 -14.48
N LYS A 132 3.66 -11.38 -14.98
CA LYS A 132 2.81 -12.43 -14.38
C LYS A 132 3.37 -13.05 -13.09
N ASP A 133 4.61 -12.77 -12.74
CA ASP A 133 5.29 -13.35 -11.58
C ASP A 133 5.31 -12.38 -10.38
N VAL A 134 4.71 -11.19 -10.51
CA VAL A 134 4.67 -10.14 -9.50
C VAL A 134 3.34 -9.39 -9.53
N TYR A 135 2.87 -8.98 -8.37
CA TYR A 135 1.72 -8.09 -8.25
C TYR A 135 2.21 -6.66 -8.01
N VAL A 136 1.83 -5.70 -8.85
CA VAL A 136 2.10 -4.29 -8.60
C VAL A 136 0.80 -3.51 -8.56
N SER A 137 0.60 -2.76 -7.48
CA SER A 137 -0.47 -1.78 -7.37
C SER A 137 0.07 -0.36 -7.40
N SER A 138 -0.71 0.56 -7.95
CA SER A 138 -0.41 1.99 -7.86
C SER A 138 -1.67 2.83 -7.69
N LYS A 139 -1.50 4.14 -7.48
CA LYS A 139 -2.58 5.06 -7.16
C LYS A 139 -2.39 6.42 -7.81
N TRP A 140 -3.51 7.02 -8.17
CA TRP A 140 -3.62 8.36 -8.74
C TRP A 140 -4.41 9.28 -7.81
N GLY A 141 -4.36 10.59 -8.04
CA GLY A 141 -5.18 11.57 -7.33
C GLY A 141 -4.41 12.48 -6.38
N TYR A 142 -3.11 12.23 -6.24
CA TYR A 142 -2.16 13.16 -5.63
C TYR A 142 -0.98 13.37 -6.58
N GLU A 143 -0.61 14.62 -6.82
CA GLU A 143 0.61 15.00 -7.51
C GLU A 143 1.70 15.28 -6.49
N TYR A 144 2.89 14.67 -6.66
CA TYR A 144 4.06 14.99 -5.85
C TYR A 144 4.74 16.25 -6.40
N VAL A 145 4.79 17.31 -5.59
CA VAL A 145 5.29 18.63 -6.01
C VAL A 145 6.58 19.05 -5.29
N ALA A 146 7.06 18.25 -4.34
CA ALA A 146 8.22 18.61 -3.53
C ALA A 146 9.58 18.57 -4.27
N ASP A 147 9.64 18.03 -5.49
CA ASP A 147 10.87 17.88 -6.30
C ASP A 147 12.09 17.38 -5.50
N TRP A 148 11.88 16.30 -4.74
CA TRP A 148 12.91 15.69 -3.87
C TRP A 148 13.38 16.54 -2.68
N ASN A 149 12.80 17.71 -2.43
CA ASN A 149 13.08 18.50 -1.25
C ASN A 149 12.39 17.92 -0.01
N VAL A 150 13.13 17.85 1.10
CA VAL A 150 12.61 17.39 2.41
C VAL A 150 12.00 18.55 3.21
N ALA A 151 12.56 19.75 3.07
CA ALA A 151 12.02 20.97 3.64
C ALA A 151 11.56 21.87 2.49
N LEU A 152 10.29 22.23 2.50
CA LEU A 152 9.70 23.21 1.59
C LEU A 152 9.52 24.55 2.33
N ALA A 153 9.19 25.60 1.58
CA ALA A 153 8.81 26.87 2.20
C ALA A 153 7.58 26.71 3.10
N ASP A 154 7.42 27.58 4.09
CA ASP A 154 6.32 27.50 5.05
C ASP A 154 4.96 27.44 4.34
N GLY A 155 4.21 26.36 4.56
CA GLY A 155 2.89 26.13 3.99
C GLY A 155 2.87 25.43 2.64
N GLU A 156 4.01 25.22 1.98
CA GLU A 156 4.07 24.47 0.73
C GLU A 156 3.87 22.96 0.96
N PRO A 157 2.91 22.31 0.26
CA PRO A 157 2.65 20.90 0.45
C PRO A 157 3.66 20.05 -0.33
N HIS A 158 3.97 18.85 0.17
CA HIS A 158 4.75 17.88 -0.60
C HIS A 158 3.93 17.22 -1.72
N GLU A 159 2.62 17.22 -1.58
CA GLU A 159 1.67 16.63 -2.51
C GLU A 159 0.35 17.40 -2.55
N VAL A 160 -0.23 17.53 -3.74
CA VAL A 160 -1.51 18.22 -3.95
C VAL A 160 -2.55 17.19 -4.37
N LYS A 161 -3.69 17.15 -3.68
CA LYS A 161 -4.82 16.29 -4.06
C LYS A 161 -5.54 16.89 -5.26
N ASP A 162 -5.72 16.10 -6.31
CA ASP A 162 -6.53 16.45 -7.48
C ASP A 162 -7.23 15.18 -8.01
N HIS A 163 -8.54 15.09 -7.80
CA HIS A 163 -9.39 14.01 -8.31
C HIS A 163 -10.13 14.38 -9.60
N SER A 164 -9.59 15.32 -10.39
CA SER A 164 -10.11 15.66 -11.70
C SER A 164 -9.83 14.56 -12.73
N ILE A 165 -10.66 14.51 -13.77
CA ILE A 165 -10.45 13.64 -14.92
C ILE A 165 -9.12 13.96 -15.64
N GLY A 166 -8.73 15.23 -15.70
CA GLY A 166 -7.45 15.65 -16.29
C GLY A 166 -6.25 15.04 -15.56
N MET A 167 -6.27 15.09 -14.22
CA MET A 167 -5.22 14.46 -13.41
C MET A 167 -5.21 12.94 -13.57
N PHE A 168 -6.37 12.29 -13.59
CA PHE A 168 -6.46 10.85 -13.82
C PHE A 168 -5.79 10.45 -15.14
N LEU A 169 -6.17 11.08 -16.25
CA LEU A 169 -5.66 10.74 -17.58
C LEU A 169 -4.14 10.99 -17.68
N LYS A 170 -3.65 12.09 -17.12
CA LYS A 170 -2.21 12.38 -17.01
C LYS A 170 -1.49 11.25 -16.25
N GLN A 171 -1.97 10.91 -15.06
CA GLN A 171 -1.29 9.95 -14.19
C GLN A 171 -1.38 8.51 -14.68
N VAL A 172 -2.40 8.14 -15.45
CA VAL A 172 -2.46 6.85 -16.15
C VAL A 172 -1.27 6.72 -17.10
N GLU A 173 -1.03 7.72 -17.96
CA GLU A 173 0.08 7.66 -18.92
C GLU A 173 1.45 7.68 -18.23
N GLU A 174 1.59 8.44 -17.14
CA GLU A 174 2.81 8.40 -16.32
C GLU A 174 3.04 7.02 -15.69
N THR A 175 2.00 6.40 -15.13
CA THR A 175 2.09 5.04 -14.57
C THR A 175 2.41 4.02 -15.66
N VAL A 176 1.82 4.13 -16.86
CA VAL A 176 2.14 3.25 -18.00
C VAL A 176 3.61 3.37 -18.38
N ALA A 177 4.14 4.60 -18.44
CA ALA A 177 5.54 4.81 -18.78
C ALA A 177 6.52 4.21 -17.76
N ARG A 178 6.14 4.13 -16.48
CA ARG A 178 7.02 3.64 -15.40
C ARG A 178 6.83 2.16 -15.09
N LEU A 179 5.59 1.68 -15.05
CA LEU A 179 5.23 0.32 -14.64
C LEU A 179 4.62 -0.52 -15.77
N GLY A 180 3.99 0.08 -16.78
CA GLY A 180 3.46 -0.64 -17.94
C GLY A 180 2.64 -1.89 -17.58
N GLU A 181 3.02 -3.04 -18.14
CA GLU A 181 2.34 -4.33 -17.95
C GLU A 181 2.41 -4.91 -16.53
N TYR A 182 3.27 -4.37 -15.66
CA TYR A 182 3.37 -4.83 -14.27
C TYR A 182 2.14 -4.46 -13.43
N VAL A 183 1.39 -3.43 -13.81
CA VAL A 183 0.23 -2.98 -13.04
C VAL A 183 -0.88 -4.04 -13.06
N ARG A 184 -1.31 -4.45 -11.87
CA ARG A 184 -2.45 -5.35 -11.64
C ARG A 184 -3.65 -4.63 -11.02
N LEU A 185 -3.38 -3.63 -10.20
CA LEU A 185 -4.39 -2.85 -9.49
C LEU A 185 -4.06 -1.36 -9.54
N TYR A 186 -5.00 -0.55 -10.03
CA TYR A 186 -4.90 0.91 -10.06
C TYR A 186 -5.99 1.55 -9.22
N GLN A 187 -5.61 2.43 -8.29
CA GLN A 187 -6.53 2.90 -7.25
C GLN A 187 -6.66 4.42 -7.23
N ILE A 188 -7.84 4.91 -6.85
CA ILE A 188 -7.98 6.30 -6.39
C ILE A 188 -7.23 6.45 -5.06
N HIS A 189 -6.43 7.50 -4.88
CA HIS A 189 -5.66 7.73 -3.66
C HIS A 189 -6.43 8.61 -2.67
N SER A 190 -6.74 8.09 -1.48
CA SER A 190 -7.30 8.86 -0.37
C SER A 190 -8.62 9.57 -0.72
N ALA A 191 -9.55 8.78 -1.25
CA ALA A 191 -10.93 9.16 -1.50
C ALA A 191 -11.68 9.50 -0.20
N THR A 192 -12.41 10.61 -0.24
CA THR A 192 -13.31 11.08 0.81
C THR A 192 -14.58 11.64 0.16
N PHE A 193 -15.64 11.88 0.92
CA PHE A 193 -16.84 12.55 0.35
C PHE A 193 -16.52 13.95 -0.18
N GLU A 194 -15.69 14.71 0.52
CA GLU A 194 -15.29 16.07 0.15
C GLU A 194 -14.51 16.10 -1.17
N SER A 195 -13.85 14.99 -1.52
CA SER A 195 -13.15 14.87 -2.78
C SER A 195 -14.07 14.74 -4.00
N GLY A 196 -15.36 14.44 -3.82
CA GLY A 196 -16.36 14.33 -4.89
C GLY A 196 -16.15 13.19 -5.90
N VAL A 197 -15.06 12.43 -5.77
CA VAL A 197 -14.61 11.46 -6.80
C VAL A 197 -15.60 10.32 -7.01
N LEU A 198 -16.34 9.92 -5.97
CA LEU A 198 -17.31 8.81 -6.03
C LEU A 198 -18.61 9.16 -6.77
N THR A 199 -18.83 10.44 -7.08
CA THR A 199 -20.02 10.91 -7.81
C THR A 199 -19.66 11.61 -9.12
N ASN A 200 -18.37 11.64 -9.48
CA ASN A 200 -17.90 12.26 -10.70
C ASN A 200 -18.01 11.27 -11.88
N ALA A 201 -19.11 11.36 -12.64
CA ALA A 201 -19.41 10.45 -13.75
C ALA A 201 -18.23 10.30 -14.74
N ASP A 202 -17.58 11.40 -15.12
CA ASP A 202 -16.47 11.37 -16.08
C ASP A 202 -15.28 10.54 -15.55
N VAL A 203 -14.98 10.65 -14.26
CA VAL A 203 -13.92 9.87 -13.61
C VAL A 203 -14.31 8.39 -13.51
N LEU A 204 -15.54 8.10 -13.09
CA LEU A 204 -16.02 6.72 -12.95
C LEU A 204 -16.03 5.98 -14.31
N ASP A 205 -16.48 6.66 -15.36
CA ASP A 205 -16.46 6.14 -16.73
C ASP A 205 -15.04 5.92 -17.25
N ALA A 206 -14.12 6.84 -16.92
CA ALA A 206 -12.72 6.72 -17.30
C ALA A 206 -12.02 5.56 -16.56
N LEU A 207 -12.34 5.32 -15.29
CA LEU A 207 -11.87 4.15 -14.54
C LEU A 207 -12.40 2.84 -15.14
N ALA A 208 -13.69 2.80 -15.47
CA ALA A 208 -14.31 1.65 -16.13
C ALA A 208 -13.67 1.36 -17.50
N ARG A 209 -13.37 2.42 -18.27
CA ARG A 209 -12.64 2.29 -19.55
C ARG A 209 -11.21 1.78 -19.33
N CYS A 210 -10.50 2.32 -18.35
CA CYS A 210 -9.15 1.88 -18.00
C CYS A 210 -9.10 0.38 -17.66
N ARG A 211 -10.07 -0.11 -16.87
CA ARG A 211 -10.23 -1.55 -16.59
C ARG A 211 -10.32 -2.37 -17.88
N ARG A 212 -11.20 -1.98 -18.81
CA ARG A 212 -11.43 -2.73 -20.06
C ARG A 212 -10.23 -2.69 -21.01
N GLU A 213 -9.62 -1.53 -21.18
CA GLU A 213 -8.54 -1.33 -22.15
C GLU A 213 -7.20 -1.85 -21.68
N ARG A 214 -6.93 -1.78 -20.37
CA ARG A 214 -5.62 -2.16 -19.79
C ARG A 214 -5.65 -3.47 -19.01
N GLY A 215 -6.83 -4.02 -18.73
CA GLY A 215 -6.99 -5.20 -17.88
C GLY A 215 -6.65 -4.94 -16.41
N TRP A 216 -6.56 -3.69 -15.98
CA TRP A 216 -6.25 -3.33 -14.59
C TRP A 216 -7.49 -3.51 -13.71
N ARG A 217 -7.31 -4.09 -12.52
CA ARG A 217 -8.30 -3.98 -11.46
C ARG A 217 -8.37 -2.54 -10.98
N ILE A 218 -9.54 -2.09 -10.58
CA ILE A 218 -9.80 -0.73 -10.14
C ILE A 218 -10.14 -0.75 -8.66
N GLY A 219 -9.44 0.05 -7.85
CA GLY A 219 -9.72 0.17 -6.42
C GLY A 219 -9.76 1.60 -5.93
N LEU A 220 -9.86 1.76 -4.63
CA LEU A 220 -9.69 3.04 -3.96
C LEU A 220 -9.02 2.87 -2.61
N SER A 221 -8.17 3.81 -2.24
CA SER A 221 -7.72 4.02 -0.88
C SER A 221 -8.60 5.11 -0.25
N VAL A 222 -9.11 4.89 0.96
CA VAL A 222 -9.95 5.86 1.70
C VAL A 222 -9.16 6.52 2.82
N SER A 223 -9.59 7.70 3.27
CA SER A 223 -8.98 8.40 4.40
C SER A 223 -9.99 9.24 5.17
N GLY A 224 -9.57 9.75 6.33
CA GLY A 224 -10.40 10.59 7.19
C GLY A 224 -11.27 9.82 8.19
N PRO A 225 -12.07 10.53 9.00
CA PRO A 225 -12.85 9.93 10.08
C PRO A 225 -14.04 9.08 9.58
N ASN A 226 -14.47 9.27 8.33
CA ASN A 226 -15.66 8.64 7.75
C ASN A 226 -15.33 7.51 6.76
N GLN A 227 -14.14 6.89 6.88
CA GLN A 227 -13.70 5.80 5.99
C GLN A 227 -14.76 4.70 5.84
N ASP A 228 -15.44 4.34 6.92
CA ASP A 228 -16.52 3.33 6.93
C ASP A 228 -17.70 3.70 6.01
N ALA A 229 -18.13 4.95 6.04
CA ALA A 229 -19.21 5.43 5.18
C ALA A 229 -18.74 5.55 3.72
N VAL A 230 -17.50 6.00 3.48
CA VAL A 230 -16.92 6.08 2.13
C VAL A 230 -16.76 4.70 1.50
N ILE A 231 -16.35 3.68 2.28
CA ILE A 231 -16.29 2.28 1.82
C ILE A 231 -17.66 1.83 1.33
N ARG A 232 -18.73 2.03 2.11
CA ARG A 232 -20.09 1.63 1.71
C ARG A 232 -20.58 2.37 0.47
N ALA A 233 -20.30 3.67 0.37
CA ALA A 233 -20.62 4.44 -0.82
C ALA A 233 -19.90 3.86 -2.06
N ALA A 234 -18.62 3.51 -1.94
CA ALA A 234 -17.86 2.91 -3.02
C ALA A 234 -18.41 1.53 -3.43
N LEU A 235 -18.91 0.73 -2.48
CA LEU A 235 -19.54 -0.57 -2.79
C LEU A 235 -20.80 -0.43 -3.64
N ALA A 236 -21.49 0.72 -3.57
CA ALA A 236 -22.69 1.01 -4.36
C ALA A 236 -22.40 1.64 -5.73
N VAL A 237 -21.13 1.90 -6.07
CA VAL A 237 -20.77 2.46 -7.38
C VAL A 237 -20.74 1.37 -8.43
N GLU A 238 -21.59 1.54 -9.45
CA GLU A 238 -21.72 0.63 -10.58
C GLU A 238 -21.24 1.29 -11.88
N THR A 239 -20.74 0.47 -12.79
CA THR A 239 -20.49 0.83 -14.18
C THR A 239 -21.81 0.85 -14.97
N ALA A 240 -21.80 1.42 -16.18
CA ALA A 240 -23.00 1.56 -17.00
C ALA A 240 -23.73 0.23 -17.34
N ASP A 241 -23.03 -0.90 -17.24
CA ASP A 241 -23.57 -2.26 -17.41
C ASP A 241 -24.08 -2.90 -16.10
N GLY A 242 -24.11 -2.15 -14.99
CA GLY A 242 -24.61 -2.59 -13.69
C GLY A 242 -23.61 -3.44 -12.88
N ALA A 243 -22.37 -3.60 -13.35
CA ALA A 243 -21.33 -4.26 -12.58
C ALA A 243 -20.69 -3.29 -11.57
N ARG A 244 -20.20 -3.78 -10.44
CA ARG A 244 -19.50 -2.93 -9.46
C ARG A 244 -18.18 -2.38 -10.02
N LEU A 245 -17.91 -1.10 -9.80
CA LEU A 245 -16.70 -0.44 -10.30
C LEU A 245 -15.44 -0.76 -9.48
N PHE A 246 -15.54 -1.00 -8.18
CA PHE A 246 -14.35 -1.20 -7.34
C PHE A 246 -14.15 -2.68 -6.99
N ASP A 247 -12.95 -3.16 -7.30
CA ASP A 247 -12.44 -4.50 -7.04
C ASP A 247 -11.70 -4.61 -5.71
N SER A 248 -11.20 -3.49 -5.19
CA SER A 248 -10.52 -3.44 -3.90
C SER A 248 -10.76 -2.13 -3.16
N VAL A 249 -10.59 -2.17 -1.83
CA VAL A 249 -10.59 -1.00 -0.96
C VAL A 249 -9.40 -1.02 -0.01
N GLN A 250 -8.61 0.06 0.01
CA GLN A 250 -7.50 0.25 0.91
C GLN A 250 -7.88 1.22 2.05
N CYS A 251 -7.78 0.79 3.31
CA CYS A 251 -8.25 1.56 4.48
C CYS A 251 -7.25 1.49 5.63
N THR A 252 -7.13 2.57 6.42
CA THR A 252 -6.41 2.50 7.70
C THR A 252 -7.20 1.59 8.65
N PHE A 253 -6.54 0.56 9.18
CA PHE A 253 -7.13 -0.32 10.21
C PHE A 253 -6.01 -0.95 11.05
N ASN A 254 -6.07 -0.82 12.37
CA ASN A 254 -5.07 -1.37 13.28
C ASN A 254 -5.65 -1.52 14.70
N LEU A 255 -4.80 -1.81 15.69
CA LEU A 255 -5.27 -1.98 17.07
C LEU A 255 -5.82 -0.70 17.70
N LEU A 256 -5.43 0.47 17.17
CA LEU A 256 -5.85 1.79 17.66
C LEU A 256 -6.96 2.41 16.80
N GLU A 257 -7.15 1.93 15.57
CA GLU A 257 -8.19 2.40 14.63
C GLU A 257 -8.96 1.20 14.07
N GLN A 258 -10.17 0.97 14.59
CA GLN A 258 -11.01 -0.17 14.24
C GLN A 258 -12.38 0.22 13.67
N LYS A 259 -12.67 1.53 13.53
CA LYS A 259 -14.01 2.02 13.18
C LYS A 259 -14.52 1.43 11.85
N ALA A 260 -13.62 1.28 10.88
CA ALA A 260 -13.95 0.75 9.56
C ALA A 260 -14.21 -0.77 9.51
N GLY A 261 -13.98 -1.51 10.60
CA GLY A 261 -14.06 -2.97 10.63
C GLY A 261 -15.34 -3.57 10.05
N PRO A 262 -16.54 -3.11 10.46
CA PRO A 262 -17.80 -3.59 9.88
C PRO A 262 -17.92 -3.34 8.37
N ALA A 263 -17.55 -2.14 7.89
CA ALA A 263 -17.60 -1.81 6.47
C ALA A 263 -16.58 -2.61 5.64
N LEU A 264 -15.40 -2.90 6.19
CA LEU A 264 -14.43 -3.78 5.56
C LEU A 264 -14.94 -5.23 5.47
N LEU A 265 -15.65 -5.71 6.50
CA LEU A 265 -16.29 -7.03 6.45
C LEU A 265 -17.41 -7.09 5.41
N GLU A 266 -18.20 -6.03 5.27
CA GLU A 266 -19.21 -5.89 4.21
C GLU A 266 -18.55 -5.94 2.82
N ALA A 267 -17.46 -5.17 2.61
CA ALA A 267 -16.70 -5.18 1.36
C ALA A 267 -16.16 -6.58 1.04
N HIS A 268 -15.53 -7.22 2.02
CA HIS A 268 -15.00 -8.57 1.89
C HIS A 268 -16.08 -9.59 1.51
N ARG A 269 -17.23 -9.58 2.21
CA ARG A 269 -18.39 -10.45 1.89
C ARG A 269 -18.97 -10.21 0.50
N ALA A 270 -18.84 -8.99 -0.01
CA ALA A 270 -19.25 -8.65 -1.35
C ALA A 270 -18.22 -9.07 -2.42
N GLY A 271 -17.11 -9.71 -2.05
CA GLY A 271 -16.06 -10.12 -2.98
C GLY A 271 -15.08 -8.99 -3.36
N VAL A 272 -15.05 -7.89 -2.60
CA VAL A 272 -14.05 -6.82 -2.76
C VAL A 272 -12.82 -7.17 -1.95
N ASP A 273 -11.64 -6.99 -2.54
CA ASP A 273 -10.39 -7.17 -1.81
C ASP A 273 -10.17 -6.03 -0.83
N VAL A 274 -9.96 -6.39 0.44
CA VAL A 274 -9.69 -5.42 1.50
C VAL A 274 -8.20 -5.30 1.67
N ILE A 275 -7.63 -4.09 1.49
CA ILE A 275 -6.24 -3.77 1.78
C ILE A 275 -6.16 -2.94 3.06
N VAL A 276 -5.47 -3.43 4.08
CA VAL A 276 -5.23 -2.62 5.28
C VAL A 276 -3.92 -1.84 5.13
N LYS A 277 -3.95 -0.51 5.26
CA LYS A 277 -2.76 0.35 5.41
C LYS A 277 -2.55 0.72 6.88
N GLU A 278 -1.31 1.10 7.22
CA GLU A 278 -0.92 1.49 8.59
C GLU A 278 -1.28 0.43 9.66
N GLY A 279 -1.19 -0.86 9.32
CA GLY A 279 -1.62 -1.98 10.18
C GLY A 279 -0.91 -2.06 11.54
N LEU A 280 0.25 -1.41 11.65
CA LEU A 280 1.05 -1.30 12.88
C LEU A 280 1.03 0.12 13.48
N ALA A 281 0.03 0.92 13.11
CA ALA A 281 -0.17 2.29 13.60
C ALA A 281 1.07 3.17 13.42
N ASN A 282 1.70 3.10 12.25
CA ASN A 282 2.94 3.83 11.92
C ASN A 282 4.05 3.60 12.97
N GLY A 283 4.23 2.34 13.38
CA GLY A 283 5.25 1.92 14.35
C GLY A 283 4.84 2.06 15.82
N ARG A 284 3.76 2.79 16.14
CA ARG A 284 3.33 3.02 17.53
C ARG A 284 2.96 1.74 18.27
N ALA A 285 2.38 0.76 17.56
CA ALA A 285 1.99 -0.52 18.16
C ALA A 285 3.20 -1.30 18.72
N LEU A 286 4.39 -1.10 18.16
CA LEU A 286 5.62 -1.78 18.58
C LEU A 286 6.29 -1.12 19.80
N ARG A 287 5.89 0.11 20.15
CA ARG A 287 6.47 0.86 21.28
C ARG A 287 5.81 0.57 22.63
N SER A 288 4.66 -0.08 22.64
CA SER A 288 4.00 -0.45 23.90
C SER A 288 4.41 -1.85 24.31
N LEU A 289 5.21 -1.95 25.39
CA LEU A 289 5.62 -3.22 25.99
C LEU A 289 4.41 -4.10 26.37
N THR A 290 3.30 -3.48 26.77
CA THR A 290 2.05 -4.18 27.08
C THR A 290 1.42 -4.79 25.83
N LEU A 291 1.35 -4.05 24.72
CA LEU A 291 0.85 -4.56 23.44
C LEU A 291 1.78 -5.64 22.87
N ALA A 292 3.09 -5.45 22.94
CA ALA A 292 4.07 -6.47 22.57
C ALA A 292 3.90 -7.75 23.41
N ALA A 293 3.66 -7.62 24.72
CA ALA A 293 3.44 -8.74 25.64
C ALA A 293 2.10 -9.45 25.43
N VAL A 294 1.01 -8.72 25.13
CA VAL A 294 -0.30 -9.32 24.80
C VAL A 294 -0.20 -10.12 23.51
N CYS A 295 0.50 -9.60 22.51
CA CYS A 295 0.77 -10.33 21.27
C CYS A 295 1.65 -11.56 21.53
N ALA A 296 2.58 -11.52 22.48
CA ALA A 296 3.37 -12.69 22.82
C ALA A 296 2.60 -13.81 23.56
N ARG A 297 1.44 -13.52 24.19
CA ARG A 297 0.81 -14.39 25.21
C ARG A 297 -0.51 -15.10 24.81
N GLU A 298 -1.06 -14.86 23.63
CA GLU A 298 -2.37 -15.43 23.25
C GLU A 298 -2.34 -16.97 23.00
N PRO A 299 -3.08 -17.80 23.78
CA PRO A 299 -3.08 -19.27 23.66
C PRO A 299 -3.79 -19.84 22.42
N ALA A 300 -4.77 -19.12 21.85
CA ALA A 300 -5.48 -19.52 20.63
C ALA A 300 -4.59 -19.61 19.37
N LEU A 301 -3.29 -19.30 19.51
CA LEU A 301 -2.27 -19.26 18.47
C LEU A 301 -1.31 -20.46 18.51
N ARG A 302 -1.56 -21.50 19.33
CA ARG A 302 -0.73 -22.72 19.36
C ARG A 302 -1.25 -23.85 18.47
N GLU A 303 -2.51 -23.83 18.05
CA GLU A 303 -3.13 -24.96 17.33
C GLU A 303 -3.17 -24.82 15.79
N LEU A 304 -2.65 -23.74 15.21
CA LEU A 304 -2.78 -23.47 13.77
C LEU A 304 -1.46 -23.45 12.97
N GLY A 305 -0.39 -24.04 13.51
CA GLY A 305 0.89 -24.26 12.80
C GLY A 305 1.84 -23.06 12.84
#